data_AF-A0A7V8X4D4-F1
#
_entry.id   AF-A0A7V8X4D4-F1
#
_cell.length_a   1.000
_cell.length_b   1.000
_cell.length_c   1.000
_cell.angle_alpha   90.00
_cell.angle_beta   90.00
_cell.angle_gamma   90.00
#
_symmetry.space_group_name_H-M   'P 1'
#
loop_
_entity.id
_entity.type
_entity.pdbx_description
1 polymer ?
#
loop_
_entity_poly.entity_id
_entity_poly.type
_entity_poly.pdbx_seq_one_letter_code
_entity_poly.pdbx_strand_id
1 'polypeptide(L)'
;RGYGEHAIQLINTPECVISEGVATLAESMIFAEGESARWQAEHVWRPLGIDADPEREARIVQAQWTLRSVGANAALLMHQDGRPEADVVRYLMEYGLATEEEARHRLRFIADPLWRPYIFTYHVGRDLLGRWLEEAEATGETRESRFVRLLEEQLTPGAIASDLEENP
;
A
#
# COMPACT_ATOMS: atom_id res chain seq x y z
N ARG A 1 5.94 -28.34 11.77
CA ARG A 1 6.78 -27.77 10.70
C ARG A 1 7.70 -26.75 11.37
N GLY A 2 9.01 -26.77 11.14
CA GLY A 2 9.99 -25.96 11.86
C GLY A 2 10.10 -24.53 11.35
N TYR A 3 8.98 -23.80 11.24
CA TYR A 3 8.86 -22.46 10.64
C TYR A 3 8.54 -21.38 11.69
N GLY A 4 9.12 -21.49 12.89
CA GLY A 4 8.79 -20.57 13.99
C GLY A 4 9.20 -19.13 13.72
N GLU A 5 10.21 -18.92 12.87
CA GLU A 5 10.68 -17.64 12.38
C GLU A 5 9.60 -16.84 11.65
N HIS A 6 8.64 -17.51 10.99
CA HIS A 6 7.53 -16.86 10.29
C HIS A 6 6.43 -16.32 11.22
N ALA A 7 6.51 -16.60 12.52
CA ALA A 7 5.66 -15.93 13.51
C ALA A 7 6.20 -14.54 13.90
N ILE A 8 7.35 -14.12 13.34
CA ILE A 8 8.01 -12.85 13.63
C ILE A 8 8.11 -12.04 12.33
N GLN A 9 7.39 -10.92 12.26
CA GLN A 9 7.54 -9.98 11.16
C GLN A 9 8.69 -9.01 11.45
N LEU A 10 9.73 -9.06 10.62
CA LEU A 10 10.86 -8.14 10.71
C LEU A 10 10.64 -6.94 9.79
N ILE A 11 10.79 -5.73 10.33
CA ILE A 11 10.72 -4.48 9.57
C ILE A 11 11.97 -4.32 8.69
N ASN A 12 11.80 -3.71 7.52
CA ASN A 12 12.85 -3.48 6.51
C ASN A 12 13.44 -4.75 5.89
N THR A 13 12.60 -5.77 5.72
CA THR A 13 12.94 -6.98 4.95
C THR A 13 12.10 -7.04 3.67
N PRO A 14 12.49 -7.87 2.68
CA PRO A 14 11.65 -8.11 1.51
C PRO A 14 10.23 -8.58 1.83
N GLU A 15 10.01 -9.20 3.00
CA GLU A 15 8.69 -9.60 3.48
C GLU A 15 7.73 -8.41 3.63
N CYS A 16 8.24 -7.21 3.98
CA CYS A 16 7.41 -6.00 4.07
C CYS A 16 6.81 -5.58 2.73
N VAL A 17 7.48 -5.89 1.61
CA VAL A 17 6.92 -5.64 0.27
C VAL A 17 5.73 -6.56 0.01
N ILE A 18 5.82 -7.83 0.43
CA ILE A 18 4.73 -8.79 0.31
C ILE A 18 3.59 -8.43 1.23
N SER A 19 3.86 -8.19 2.52
CA SER A 19 2.81 -7.91 3.50
C SER A 19 2.05 -6.60 3.20
N GLU A 20 2.75 -5.54 2.80
CA GLU A 20 2.09 -4.29 2.39
C GLU A 20 1.37 -4.43 1.06
N GLY A 21 1.89 -5.20 0.11
CA GLY A 21 1.18 -5.53 -1.12
C GLY A 21 -0.14 -6.28 -0.84
N VAL A 22 -0.10 -7.29 0.03
CA VAL A 22 -1.30 -8.02 0.49
C VAL A 22 -2.28 -7.07 1.16
N ALA A 23 -1.82 -6.27 2.13
CA ALA A 23 -2.68 -5.34 2.86
C ALA A 23 -3.34 -4.31 1.95
N THR A 24 -2.59 -3.75 1.00
CA THR A 24 -3.12 -2.73 0.08
C THR A 24 -4.04 -3.31 -0.99
N LEU A 25 -3.93 -4.59 -1.36
CA LEU A 25 -4.78 -5.24 -2.36
C LEU A 25 -5.96 -6.01 -1.76
N ALA A 26 -5.92 -6.35 -0.47
CA ALA A 26 -6.93 -7.20 0.20
C ALA A 26 -8.36 -6.69 0.00
N GLU A 27 -8.58 -5.38 0.07
CA GLU A 27 -9.92 -4.81 -0.16
C GLU A 27 -10.48 -5.19 -1.53
N SER A 28 -9.67 -5.10 -2.59
CA SER A 28 -10.06 -5.47 -3.96
C SER A 28 -10.26 -6.98 -4.17
N MET A 29 -9.80 -7.80 -3.23
CA MET A 29 -10.01 -9.24 -3.24
C MET A 29 -11.27 -9.67 -2.49
N ILE A 30 -11.76 -8.82 -1.58
CA ILE A 30 -12.93 -9.10 -0.73
C ILE A 30 -14.19 -8.48 -1.33
N PHE A 31 -14.09 -7.28 -1.88
CA PHE A 31 -15.24 -6.47 -2.29
C PHE A 31 -15.24 -6.21 -3.79
N ALA A 32 -16.42 -6.27 -4.40
CA ALA A 32 -16.63 -5.71 -5.72
C ALA A 32 -16.51 -4.17 -5.71
N GLU A 33 -16.34 -3.57 -6.89
CA GLU A 33 -16.23 -2.12 -7.02
C GLU A 33 -17.45 -1.41 -6.39
N GLY A 34 -17.18 -0.47 -5.47
CA GLY A 34 -18.20 0.30 -4.76
C GLY A 34 -18.90 -0.44 -3.60
N GLU A 35 -18.65 -1.74 -3.41
CA GLU A 35 -19.26 -2.52 -2.32
C GLU A 35 -18.63 -2.21 -0.96
N SER A 36 -17.30 -2.10 -0.91
CA SER A 36 -16.56 -1.87 0.34
C SER A 36 -17.05 -0.64 1.12
N ALA A 37 -17.26 0.49 0.45
CA ALA A 37 -17.71 1.71 1.12
C ALA A 37 -19.11 1.56 1.74
N ARG A 38 -20.03 0.85 1.06
CA ARG A 38 -21.36 0.56 1.61
C ARG A 38 -21.29 -0.38 2.80
N TRP A 39 -20.45 -1.41 2.71
CA TRP A 39 -20.20 -2.33 3.81
C TRP A 39 -19.64 -1.60 5.04
N GLN A 40 -18.63 -0.74 4.85
CA GLN A 40 -18.03 0.08 5.89
C GLN A 40 -19.04 1.07 6.50
N ALA A 41 -19.89 1.68 5.69
CA ALA A 41 -20.95 2.57 6.17
C ALA A 41 -21.91 1.86 7.13
N GLU A 42 -22.32 0.65 6.79
CA GLU A 42 -23.25 -0.14 7.59
C GLU A 42 -22.61 -0.71 8.87
N HIS A 43 -21.40 -1.26 8.76
CA HIS A 43 -20.80 -2.09 9.81
C HIS A 43 -19.74 -1.37 10.66
N VAL A 44 -19.18 -0.26 10.16
CA VAL A 44 -18.12 0.49 10.86
C VAL A 44 -18.58 1.91 11.19
N TRP A 45 -19.03 2.68 10.19
CA TRP A 45 -19.33 4.10 10.37
C TRP A 45 -20.60 4.32 11.20
N ARG A 46 -21.70 3.65 10.86
CA ARG A 46 -22.98 3.78 11.59
C ARG A 46 -22.85 3.41 13.08
N PRO A 47 -22.21 2.28 13.47
CA PRO A 47 -21.97 1.97 14.88
C PRO A 47 -21.11 3.02 15.62
N LEU A 48 -20.22 3.71 14.91
CA LEU A 48 -19.37 4.78 15.45
C LEU A 48 -20.04 6.17 15.39
N GLY A 49 -21.26 6.27 14.85
CA GLY A 49 -21.97 7.54 14.69
C GLY A 49 -21.37 8.46 13.62
N ILE A 50 -20.60 7.91 12.67
CA ILE A 50 -20.04 8.66 11.54
C ILE A 50 -21.12 8.78 10.46
N ASP A 51 -21.56 10.02 10.20
CA ASP A 51 -22.56 10.34 9.19
C ASP A 51 -21.87 10.82 7.89
N ALA A 52 -21.58 9.86 7.00
CA ALA A 52 -20.92 10.10 5.72
C ALA A 52 -21.62 9.33 4.58
N ASP A 53 -21.56 9.88 3.37
CA ASP A 53 -22.10 9.25 2.17
C ASP A 53 -21.05 8.29 1.58
N PRO A 54 -21.29 6.96 1.59
CA PRO A 54 -20.32 5.99 1.09
C PRO A 54 -19.93 6.17 -0.36
N GLU A 55 -20.83 6.65 -1.23
CA GLU A 55 -20.50 6.85 -2.64
C GLU A 55 -19.61 8.07 -2.82
N ARG A 56 -19.81 9.11 -2.02
CA ARG A 56 -18.92 10.28 -1.99
C ARG A 56 -17.55 9.90 -1.44
N GLU A 57 -17.49 9.18 -0.32
CA GLU A 57 -16.21 8.77 0.28
C GLU A 57 -15.42 7.85 -0.66
N ALA A 58 -16.09 6.90 -1.34
CA ALA A 58 -15.45 6.06 -2.35
C ALA A 58 -14.82 6.87 -3.50
N ARG A 59 -15.54 7.90 -4.00
CA ARG A 59 -14.99 8.79 -5.04
C ARG A 59 -13.79 9.60 -4.54
N ILE A 60 -13.80 10.04 -3.28
CA ILE A 60 -12.68 10.76 -2.68
C ILE A 60 -11.45 9.85 -2.60
N VAL A 61 -11.61 8.63 -2.08
CA VAL A 61 -10.52 7.64 -1.98
C VAL A 61 -9.94 7.33 -3.36
N GLN A 62 -10.78 7.11 -4.37
CA GLN A 62 -10.34 6.89 -5.75
C GLN A 62 -9.57 8.10 -6.32
N ALA A 63 -10.04 9.33 -6.09
CA ALA A 63 -9.32 10.52 -6.53
C ALA A 63 -7.97 10.68 -5.82
N GLN A 64 -7.92 10.41 -4.51
CA GLN A 64 -6.70 10.46 -3.70
C GLN A 64 -5.67 9.41 -4.12
N TRP A 65 -6.07 8.34 -4.81
CA TRP A 65 -5.16 7.32 -5.33
C TRP A 65 -4.06 7.89 -6.24
N THR A 66 -4.37 8.98 -6.96
CA THR A 66 -3.41 9.69 -7.81
C THR A 66 -2.28 10.35 -7.00
N LEU A 67 -2.53 10.66 -5.73
CA LEU A 67 -1.60 11.32 -4.81
C LEU A 67 -0.72 10.34 -4.04
N ARG A 68 -0.89 9.02 -4.24
CA ARG A 68 -0.20 7.99 -3.45
C ARG A 68 1.32 8.17 -3.46
N SER A 69 1.91 8.58 -4.59
CA SER A 69 3.37 8.73 -4.75
C SER A 69 3.96 9.91 -3.97
N VAL A 70 3.14 10.83 -3.45
CA VAL A 70 3.60 12.04 -2.73
C VAL A 70 4.47 11.68 -1.54
N GLY A 71 4.15 10.63 -0.77
CA GLY A 71 4.98 10.20 0.37
C GLY A 71 6.38 9.77 -0.06
N ALA A 72 6.47 8.87 -1.04
CA ALA A 72 7.73 8.40 -1.60
C ALA A 72 8.56 9.54 -2.23
N ASN A 73 7.91 10.44 -2.97
CA ASN A 73 8.56 11.61 -3.55
C ASN A 73 9.12 12.55 -2.48
N ALA A 74 8.38 12.76 -1.38
CA ALA A 74 8.87 13.56 -0.26
C ALA A 74 10.12 12.93 0.39
N ALA A 75 10.20 11.60 0.46
CA ALA A 75 11.41 10.91 0.91
C ALA A 75 12.59 11.10 -0.04
N LEU A 76 12.37 11.05 -1.36
CA LEU A 76 13.40 11.34 -2.36
C LEU A 76 13.88 12.79 -2.28
N LEU A 77 12.96 13.75 -2.20
CA LEU A 77 13.29 15.17 -2.03
C LEU A 77 14.18 15.39 -0.81
N MET A 78 13.87 14.74 0.32
CA MET A 78 14.65 14.87 1.55
C MET A 78 16.02 14.20 1.46
N HIS A 79 16.05 12.91 1.11
CA HIS A 79 17.25 12.06 1.28
C HIS A 79 18.13 11.97 0.05
N GLN A 80 17.56 12.07 -1.15
CA GLN A 80 18.32 12.03 -2.40
C GLN A 80 18.71 13.45 -2.83
N ASP A 81 17.74 14.37 -2.82
CA ASP A 81 17.94 15.73 -3.35
C ASP A 81 18.41 16.72 -2.25
N GLY A 82 18.42 16.29 -0.99
CA GLY A 82 18.91 17.08 0.14
C GLY A 82 18.07 18.32 0.46
N ARG A 83 16.77 18.31 0.12
CA ARG A 83 15.89 19.45 0.35
C ARG A 83 15.64 19.68 1.85
N PRO A 84 15.56 20.95 2.30
CA PRO A 84 15.30 21.25 3.70
C PRO A 84 13.90 20.80 4.12
N GLU A 85 13.74 20.45 5.40
CA GLU A 85 12.45 19.98 5.96
C GLU A 85 11.27 20.91 5.63
N ALA A 86 11.48 22.23 5.65
CA ALA A 86 10.44 23.20 5.32
C ALA A 86 9.92 23.06 3.87
N ASP A 87 10.81 22.73 2.93
CA ASP A 87 10.42 22.48 1.54
C ASP A 87 9.64 21.17 1.40
N VAL A 88 10.04 20.14 2.15
CA VAL A 88 9.36 18.83 2.16
C VAL A 88 7.97 18.95 2.79
N VAL A 89 7.82 19.69 3.89
CA VAL A 89 6.51 19.98 4.50
C VAL A 89 5.61 20.72 3.52
N ARG A 90 6.12 21.77 2.86
CA ARG A 90 5.36 22.51 1.84
C ARG A 90 4.91 21.60 0.69
N TYR A 91 5.79 20.72 0.21
CA TYR A 91 5.46 19.74 -0.82
C TYR A 91 4.33 18.79 -0.37
N LEU A 92 4.42 18.26 0.85
CA LEU A 92 3.40 17.37 1.42
C LEU A 92 2.04 18.08 1.58
N MET A 93 2.04 19.36 1.95
CA MET A 93 0.82 20.15 2.06
C MET A 93 0.20 20.41 0.68
N GLU A 94 1.00 20.86 -0.28
CA GLU A 94 0.55 21.27 -1.62
C GLU A 94 0.04 20.07 -2.44
N TYR A 95 0.83 19.00 -2.52
CA TYR A 95 0.52 17.85 -3.37
C TYR A 95 -0.18 16.72 -2.62
N GLY A 96 0.03 16.60 -1.31
CA GLY A 96 -0.61 15.58 -0.48
C GLY A 96 -1.94 15.99 0.13
N LEU A 97 -2.39 17.24 -0.14
CA LEU A 97 -3.58 17.87 0.44
C LEU A 97 -3.61 17.77 1.97
N ALA A 98 -2.42 17.82 2.59
CA ALA A 98 -2.25 17.66 4.02
C ALA A 98 -2.27 19.02 4.72
N THR A 99 -2.82 19.05 5.93
CA THR A 99 -2.57 20.14 6.88
C THR A 99 -1.08 20.19 7.25
N GLU A 100 -0.64 21.34 7.78
CA GLU A 100 0.75 21.45 8.25
C GLU A 100 1.07 20.42 9.35
N GLU A 101 0.11 20.14 10.23
CA GLU A 101 0.25 19.14 11.29
C GLU A 101 0.49 17.73 10.70
N GLU A 102 -0.36 17.31 9.75
CA GLU A 102 -0.22 16.03 9.07
C GLU A 102 1.08 15.94 8.27
N ALA A 103 1.46 17.02 7.57
CA ALA A 103 2.70 17.08 6.81
C ALA A 103 3.93 16.94 7.72
N ARG A 104 3.95 17.62 8.87
CA ARG A 104 5.01 17.48 9.88
C ARG A 104 5.01 16.10 10.52
N HIS A 105 3.85 15.49 10.72
CA HIS A 105 3.76 14.11 11.20
C HIS A 105 4.39 13.14 10.19
N ARG A 106 4.00 13.23 8.92
CA ARG A 106 4.58 12.41 7.83
C ARG A 106 6.08 12.65 7.68
N LEU A 107 6.54 13.90 7.80
CA LEU A 107 7.97 14.22 7.76
C LEU A 107 8.76 13.47 8.85
N ARG A 108 8.24 13.32 10.07
CA ARG A 108 8.92 12.55 11.12
C ARG A 108 9.15 11.10 10.72
N PHE A 109 8.17 10.47 10.08
CA PHE A 109 8.30 9.13 9.53
C PHE A 109 9.34 9.07 8.41
N ILE A 110 9.31 10.04 7.49
CA ILE A 110 10.27 10.13 6.37
C ILE A 110 11.70 10.37 6.89
N ALA A 111 11.87 11.19 7.92
CA ALA A 111 13.18 11.54 8.47
C ALA A 111 13.82 10.40 9.27
N ASP A 112 13.02 9.46 9.79
CA ASP A 112 13.50 8.38 10.63
C ASP A 112 14.32 7.35 9.80
N PRO A 113 15.57 7.04 10.19
CA PRO A 113 16.41 6.10 9.46
C PRO A 113 15.83 4.69 9.30
N LEU A 114 15.01 4.24 10.25
CA LEU A 114 14.34 2.94 10.21
C LEU A 114 13.14 2.97 9.26
N TRP A 115 12.39 4.06 9.21
CA TRP A 115 11.14 4.14 8.45
C TRP A 115 11.29 4.72 7.04
N ARG A 116 12.36 5.48 6.77
CA ARG A 116 12.59 6.08 5.45
C ARG A 116 12.59 5.09 4.27
N PRO A 117 13.10 3.83 4.36
CA PRO A 117 12.97 2.90 3.24
C PRO A 117 11.61 2.19 3.24
N TYR A 118 10.94 2.10 4.38
CA TYR A 118 9.64 1.42 4.53
C TYR A 118 8.54 2.11 3.72
N ILE A 119 8.58 3.45 3.59
CA ILE A 119 7.56 4.18 2.83
C ILE A 119 7.39 3.68 1.38
N PHE A 120 8.42 3.08 0.80
CA PHE A 120 8.36 2.56 -0.56
C PHE A 120 7.65 1.20 -0.65
N THR A 121 7.60 0.41 0.43
CA THR A 121 7.03 -0.96 0.41
C THR A 121 5.54 -0.95 0.10
N TYR A 122 4.81 0.09 0.51
CA TYR A 122 3.40 0.29 0.16
C TYR A 122 3.17 0.34 -1.35
N HIS A 123 3.96 1.15 -2.06
CA HIS A 123 3.79 1.35 -3.50
C HIS A 123 4.38 0.20 -4.30
N VAL A 124 5.62 -0.17 -3.99
CA VAL A 124 6.32 -1.25 -4.69
C VAL A 124 5.60 -2.58 -4.49
N GLY A 125 5.16 -2.86 -3.26
CA GLY A 125 4.41 -4.08 -2.93
C GLY A 125 3.09 -4.14 -3.68
N ARG A 126 2.30 -3.07 -3.63
CA ARG A 126 1.04 -3.03 -4.36
C ARG A 126 1.23 -3.19 -5.87
N ASP A 127 2.17 -2.44 -6.47
CA ASP A 127 2.34 -2.44 -7.92
C ASP A 127 2.89 -3.80 -8.40
N LEU A 128 3.83 -4.41 -7.68
CA LEU A 128 4.36 -5.74 -7.99
C LEU A 128 3.27 -6.81 -7.90
N LEU A 129 2.59 -6.89 -6.75
CA LEU A 129 1.57 -7.91 -6.53
C LEU A 129 0.32 -7.66 -7.38
N GLY A 130 -0.05 -6.40 -7.61
CA GLY A 130 -1.20 -6.03 -8.42
C GLY A 130 -1.06 -6.54 -9.85
N ARG A 131 0.08 -6.27 -10.49
CA ARG A 131 0.42 -6.81 -11.82
C ARG A 131 0.42 -8.34 -11.83
N TRP A 132 1.04 -8.96 -10.83
CA TRP A 132 1.07 -10.41 -10.72
C TRP A 132 -0.33 -11.01 -10.55
N LEU A 133 -1.25 -10.37 -9.84
CA LEU A 133 -2.64 -10.81 -9.79
C LEU A 133 -3.35 -10.58 -11.14
N GLU A 134 -3.13 -9.45 -11.81
CA GLU A 134 -3.73 -9.14 -13.11
C GLU A 134 -3.34 -10.15 -14.21
N GLU A 135 -2.12 -10.67 -14.17
CA GLU A 135 -1.63 -11.66 -15.15
C GLU A 135 -2.03 -13.11 -14.83
N ALA A 136 -2.82 -13.35 -13.77
CA ALA A 136 -3.18 -14.71 -13.33
C ALA A 136 -3.86 -15.54 -14.43
N GLU A 137 -4.81 -14.95 -15.17
CA GLU A 137 -5.55 -15.67 -16.19
C GLU A 137 -4.68 -16.08 -17.38
N ALA A 138 -3.64 -15.29 -17.69
CA ALA A 138 -2.69 -15.59 -18.77
C ALA A 138 -1.90 -16.88 -18.51
N THR A 139 -1.71 -17.25 -17.25
CA THR A 139 -1.01 -18.47 -16.82
C THR A 139 -1.96 -19.61 -16.42
N GLY A 140 -3.28 -19.44 -16.64
CA GLY A 140 -4.29 -20.43 -16.26
C GLY A 140 -4.59 -20.50 -14.76
N GLU A 141 -4.20 -19.50 -13.98
CA GLU A 141 -4.56 -19.30 -12.58
C GLU A 141 -5.74 -18.29 -12.46
N THR A 142 -6.25 -18.08 -11.24
CA THR A 142 -7.17 -16.97 -10.96
C THR A 142 -6.50 -15.97 -10.02
N ARG A 143 -7.03 -14.75 -9.97
CA ARG A 143 -6.59 -13.74 -8.98
C ARG A 143 -6.68 -14.29 -7.57
N GLU A 144 -7.76 -14.99 -7.23
CA GLU A 144 -8.00 -15.57 -5.92
C GLU A 144 -6.99 -16.68 -5.61
N SER A 145 -6.69 -17.57 -6.58
CA SER A 145 -5.70 -18.63 -6.35
C SER A 145 -4.32 -18.07 -6.09
N ARG A 146 -3.88 -17.05 -6.87
CA ARG A 146 -2.62 -16.34 -6.61
C ARG A 146 -2.61 -15.62 -5.28
N PHE A 147 -3.73 -15.00 -4.89
CA PHE A 147 -3.83 -14.32 -3.60
C PHE A 147 -3.74 -15.30 -2.41
N VAL A 148 -4.35 -16.48 -2.50
CA VAL A 148 -4.19 -17.53 -1.48
C VAL A 148 -2.74 -17.96 -1.34
N ARG A 149 -1.98 -18.07 -2.44
CA ARG A 149 -0.55 -18.37 -2.40
C ARG A 149 0.25 -17.34 -1.60
N LEU A 150 -0.09 -16.04 -1.70
CA LEU A 150 0.55 -15.00 -0.87
C LEU A 150 0.31 -15.20 0.64
N LEU A 151 -0.78 -15.88 1.02
CA LEU A 151 -1.13 -16.14 2.42
C LEU A 151 -0.57 -17.47 2.95
N GLU A 152 -0.37 -18.45 2.07
CA GLU A 152 0.01 -19.82 2.46
C GLU A 152 1.46 -20.20 2.12
N GLU A 153 2.08 -19.54 1.14
CA GLU A 153 3.42 -19.83 0.63
C GLU A 153 4.45 -18.77 1.07
N GLN A 154 5.73 -19.17 1.14
CA GLN A 154 6.84 -18.24 1.37
C GLN A 154 7.29 -17.56 0.06
N LEU A 155 6.43 -16.73 -0.53
CA LEU A 155 6.79 -15.98 -1.73
C LEU A 155 7.68 -14.78 -1.39
N THR A 156 8.67 -14.53 -2.23
CA THR A 156 9.56 -13.36 -2.12
C THR A 156 9.31 -12.40 -3.28
N PRO A 157 9.61 -11.09 -3.13
CA PRO A 157 9.47 -10.14 -4.24
C PRO A 157 10.24 -10.56 -5.49
N GLY A 158 11.42 -11.14 -5.33
CA GLY A 158 12.23 -11.65 -6.45
C GLY A 158 11.57 -12.82 -7.17
N ALA A 159 10.98 -13.77 -6.43
CA ALA A 159 10.28 -14.90 -7.04
C ALA A 159 9.07 -14.44 -7.87
N ILE A 160 8.31 -13.46 -7.36
CA ILE A 160 7.17 -12.88 -8.08
C ILE A 160 7.62 -12.11 -9.31
N ALA A 161 8.69 -11.32 -9.19
CA ALA A 161 9.27 -10.61 -10.34
C ALA A 161 9.74 -11.58 -11.44
N SER A 162 10.39 -12.69 -11.08
CA SER A 162 10.80 -13.71 -12.05
C SER A 162 9.61 -14.40 -12.73
N ASP A 163 8.54 -14.70 -11.97
CA ASP A 163 7.33 -15.31 -12.54
C ASP A 163 6.65 -14.40 -13.59
N LEU A 164 6.67 -13.08 -13.37
CA LEU A 164 6.21 -12.06 -14.33
C LEU A 164 7.10 -11.99 -15.59
N GLU A 165 8.41 -12.18 -15.46
CA GLU A 165 9.35 -12.16 -16.60
C GLU A 165 9.24 -13.42 -17.47
N GLU A 166 8.94 -14.56 -16.86
CA GLU A 166 8.81 -15.86 -17.55
C GLU A 166 7.47 -16.00 -18.28
N ASN A 167 6.44 -15.25 -17.89
CA ASN A 167 5.08 -15.32 -18.44
C ASN A 167 4.53 -13.92 -18.83
N PRO A 168 5.05 -13.29 -19.91
CA PRO A 168 4.71 -11.93 -20.29
C PRO A 168 3.30 -11.75 -20.89
#